data_AF-A0AAV7KFP4-F1
#
_entry.id   AF-A0AAV7KFP4-F1
#
_cell.length_a   1.000
_cell.length_b   1.000
_cell.length_c   1.000
_cell.angle_alpha   90.00
_cell.angle_beta   90.00
_cell.angle_gamma   90.00
#
_symmetry.space_group_name_H-M   'P 1'
#
loop_
_entity.id
_entity.type
_entity.pdbx_description
1 polymer ?
#
loop_
_entity_poly.entity_id
_entity_poly.type
_entity_poly.pdbx_seq_one_letter_code
_entity_poly.pdbx_strand_id
1 'polypeptide(L)'
;MDKRIEELERKLETARLTYINVELEWDELLEKKLRKTGRVRFNPWKSKTPDYKMISQPVQVSGSHSLKVRSAGLFGHPCGIAIDPMTNDIYICDSGWNRVQVFTSSYKFLFLSNHKMNGPAAICICQDKVHVAQFRSCYINVYSTRGELLNSVGGKGNKELEFAYPLGIDVSID
;
A
#
# COMPACT_ATOMS: atom_id res chain seq x y z
N MET A 1 -8.54 -19.07 31.07
CA MET A 1 -7.82 -18.21 30.11
C MET A 1 -6.37 -18.63 30.15
N ASP A 2 -5.81 -19.05 29.01
CA ASP A 2 -4.49 -19.68 28.99
C ASP A 2 -3.40 -18.65 29.31
N LYS A 3 -2.56 -18.95 30.32
CA LYS A 3 -1.42 -18.10 30.74
C LYS A 3 -0.48 -17.73 29.59
N ARG A 4 -0.49 -18.52 28.51
CA ARG A 4 0.28 -18.27 27.29
C ARG A 4 -0.28 -17.11 26.45
N ILE A 5 -1.60 -16.93 26.43
CA ILE A 5 -2.27 -15.86 25.69
C ILE A 5 -2.02 -14.52 26.38
N GLU A 6 -2.16 -14.46 27.71
CA GLU A 6 -1.86 -13.26 28.51
C GLU A 6 -0.39 -12.80 28.34
N GLU A 7 0.55 -13.76 28.27
CA GLU A 7 1.97 -13.46 28.03
C GLU A 7 2.21 -12.83 26.64
N LEU A 8 1.50 -13.31 25.62
CA LEU A 8 1.59 -12.81 24.25
C LEU A 8 0.97 -11.40 24.12
N GLU A 9 -0.18 -11.16 24.74
CA GLU A 9 -0.82 -9.84 24.76
C GLU A 9 0.08 -8.81 25.45
N ARG A 10 0.73 -9.17 26.57
CA ARG A 10 1.67 -8.29 27.26
C ARG A 10 2.90 -7.96 26.41
N LYS A 11 3.43 -8.94 25.67
CA LYS A 11 4.56 -8.75 24.74
C LYS A 11 4.18 -7.86 23.57
N LEU A 12 2.97 -8.04 23.02
CA LEU A 12 2.42 -7.22 21.95
C LEU A 12 2.26 -5.76 22.39
N GLU A 13 1.71 -5.53 23.58
CA GLU A 13 1.50 -4.18 24.11
C GLU A 13 2.82 -3.47 24.43
N THR A 14 3.81 -4.20 24.95
CA THR A 14 5.17 -3.66 25.18
C THR A 14 5.85 -3.26 23.86
N ALA A 15 5.72 -4.08 22.83
CA ALA A 15 6.25 -3.77 21.50
C ALA A 15 5.53 -2.56 20.88
N ARG A 16 4.20 -2.46 21.08
CA ARG A 16 3.39 -1.33 20.62
C ARG A 16 3.81 -0.02 21.27
N LEU A 17 3.99 0.00 22.60
CA LEU A 17 4.40 1.20 23.34
C LEU A 17 5.82 1.64 23.00
N THR A 18 6.74 0.69 22.82
CA THR A 18 8.12 1.00 22.42
C THR A 18 8.16 1.59 21.01
N TYR A 19 7.32 1.07 20.09
CA TYR A 19 7.21 1.60 18.73
C TYR A 19 6.64 3.02 18.70
N ILE A 20 5.58 3.28 19.49
CA ILE A 20 4.97 4.62 19.64
C ILE A 20 5.99 5.62 20.20
N ASN A 21 6.78 5.25 21.20
CA ASN A 21 7.79 6.15 21.79
C ASN A 21 8.92 6.49 20.81
N VAL A 22 9.35 5.52 19.99
CA VAL A 22 10.32 5.77 18.92
C VAL A 22 9.73 6.74 17.89
N GLU A 23 8.47 6.56 17.48
CA GLU A 23 7.77 7.44 16.53
C GLU A 23 7.67 8.89 17.05
N LEU A 24 7.35 9.08 18.34
CA LEU A 24 7.29 10.39 19.00
C LEU A 24 8.66 11.09 19.07
N GLU A 25 9.74 10.36 19.38
CA GLU A 25 11.10 10.92 19.37
C GLU A 25 11.55 11.34 17.95
N TRP A 26 11.14 10.58 16.93
CA TRP A 26 11.43 10.89 15.54
C TRP A 26 10.69 12.14 15.07
N ASP A 27 9.42 12.30 15.44
CA ASP A 27 8.62 13.49 15.11
C ASP A 27 9.19 14.76 15.77
N GLU A 28 9.59 14.69 17.04
CA GLU A 28 10.25 15.81 17.72
C GLU A 28 11.58 16.20 17.06
N LEU A 29 12.39 15.21 16.66
CA LEU A 29 13.65 15.45 15.94
C LEU A 29 13.43 16.04 14.54
N LEU A 30 12.38 15.58 13.85
CA LEU A 30 11.99 16.07 12.53
C LEU A 30 11.52 17.52 12.62
N GLU A 31 10.63 17.83 13.57
CA GLU A 31 10.16 19.19 13.84
C GLU A 31 11.31 20.12 14.21
N LYS A 32 12.22 19.69 15.08
CA LYS A 32 13.40 20.48 15.47
C LYS A 32 14.32 20.77 14.29
N LYS A 33 14.48 19.82 13.36
CA LYS A 33 15.24 20.01 12.12
C LYS A 33 14.52 20.91 11.11
N LEU A 34 13.20 20.76 10.95
CA LEU A 34 12.37 21.61 10.10
C LEU A 34 12.40 23.06 10.58
N ARG A 35 12.26 23.30 11.88
CA ARG A 35 12.38 24.63 12.50
C ARG A 35 13.75 25.27 12.29
N LYS A 36 14.83 24.48 12.28
CA LYS A 36 16.20 25.00 12.12
C LYS A 36 16.62 25.25 10.68
N THR A 37 16.17 24.42 9.74
CA THR A 37 16.73 24.39 8.38
C THR A 37 15.71 24.71 7.28
N GLY A 38 14.42 24.73 7.63
CA GLY A 38 13.31 24.88 6.68
C GLY A 38 13.23 23.76 5.63
N ARG A 39 14.12 22.76 5.67
CA ARG A 39 14.26 21.72 4.64
C ARG A 39 14.83 20.44 5.24
N VAL A 40 14.11 19.33 5.13
CA VAL A 40 14.62 18.00 5.42
C VAL A 40 14.71 17.20 4.13
N ARG A 41 15.91 16.72 3.79
CA ARG A 41 16.10 15.76 2.68
C ARG A 41 16.08 14.35 3.26
N PHE A 42 15.02 13.60 2.98
CA PHE A 42 14.95 12.17 3.29
C PHE A 42 15.71 11.37 2.23
N ASN A 43 16.66 10.53 2.65
CA ASN A 43 17.38 9.62 1.75
C ASN A 43 17.04 8.17 2.10
N PRO A 44 16.08 7.54 1.39
CA PRO A 44 15.48 6.26 1.77
C PRO A 44 16.42 5.04 1.68
N TRP A 45 17.66 5.23 1.22
CA TRP A 45 18.61 4.13 0.96
C TRP A 45 19.74 4.01 1.99
N LYS A 46 19.84 4.94 2.96
CA LYS A 46 20.90 4.94 3.98
C LYS A 46 20.45 4.48 5.38
N SER A 47 19.15 4.26 5.61
CA SER A 47 18.66 3.76 6.90
C SER A 47 18.63 2.23 6.91
N LYS A 48 19.50 1.63 7.73
CA LYS A 48 19.45 0.18 8.05
C LYS A 48 18.34 -0.11 9.05
N THR A 49 17.09 0.19 8.71
CA THR A 49 15.91 -0.23 9.48
C THR A 49 14.94 -0.94 8.53
N PRO A 50 14.59 -2.21 8.82
CA PRO A 50 13.48 -2.85 8.11
C PRO A 50 12.18 -2.17 8.55
N ASP A 51 11.18 -2.27 7.68
CA ASP A 51 9.79 -1.89 7.91
C ASP A 51 9.43 -0.44 7.59
N TYR A 52 8.87 -0.32 6.38
CA TYR A 52 8.00 0.80 6.02
C TYR A 52 6.83 0.81 7.00
N LYS A 53 6.74 1.85 7.82
CA LYS A 53 5.52 2.21 8.51
C LYS A 53 5.57 3.72 8.76
N MET A 54 4.47 4.35 8.36
CA MET A 54 4.02 5.68 8.80
C MET A 54 4.70 6.91 8.18
N ILE A 55 3.98 7.52 7.24
CA ILE A 55 3.59 8.92 7.42
C ILE A 55 2.07 8.90 7.32
N SER A 56 1.35 8.93 8.44
CA SER A 56 -0.12 8.93 8.49
C SER A 56 -0.71 10.33 8.69
N GLN A 57 0.06 11.39 8.41
CA GLN A 57 -0.46 12.75 8.40
C GLN A 57 -0.16 13.44 7.06
N PRO A 58 -1.12 14.13 6.43
CA PRO A 58 -0.83 15.02 5.33
C PRO A 58 -0.02 16.21 5.87
N VAL A 59 1.29 16.22 5.61
CA VAL A 59 2.11 17.42 5.83
C VAL A 59 1.72 18.44 4.76
N GLN A 60 0.93 19.45 5.12
CA GLN A 60 0.77 20.63 4.26
C GLN A 60 2.10 21.36 4.18
N VAL A 61 2.80 21.24 3.06
CA VAL A 61 3.96 22.07 2.75
C VAL A 61 3.50 23.20 1.84
N SER A 62 3.32 24.40 2.41
CA SER A 62 3.13 25.63 1.65
C SER A 62 4.47 26.06 1.04
N GLY A 63 4.66 25.77 -0.25
CA GLY A 63 5.82 26.22 -1.01
C GLY A 63 5.84 25.60 -2.40
N SER A 64 6.15 26.42 -3.41
CA SER A 64 5.96 26.19 -4.85
C SER A 64 6.83 25.10 -5.50
N HIS A 65 7.24 24.07 -4.75
CA HIS A 65 7.86 22.85 -5.26
C HIS A 65 7.20 21.66 -4.57
N SER A 66 6.17 21.10 -5.21
CA SER A 66 5.37 19.99 -4.69
C SER A 66 6.25 18.74 -4.53
N LEU A 67 6.82 18.56 -3.35
CA LEU A 67 7.38 17.28 -2.95
C LEU A 67 6.20 16.30 -2.92
N LYS A 68 6.15 15.37 -3.86
CA LYS A 68 5.10 14.34 -3.92
C LYS A 68 5.32 13.36 -2.77
N VAL A 69 4.83 13.71 -1.58
CA VAL A 69 4.93 12.87 -0.37
C VAL A 69 4.15 11.58 -0.64
N ARG A 70 4.86 10.45 -0.64
CA ARG A 70 4.27 9.12 -0.78
C ARG A 70 3.85 8.65 0.61
N SER A 71 2.57 8.76 0.92
CA SER A 71 2.00 8.42 2.22
C SER A 71 0.73 7.58 2.05
N ALA A 72 0.39 6.76 3.05
CA ALA A 72 -0.86 6.03 3.10
C ALA A 72 -2.05 7.00 3.05
N GLY A 73 -3.09 6.68 2.26
CA GLY A 73 -4.26 7.57 2.12
C GLY A 73 -4.08 8.71 1.13
N LEU A 74 -2.86 9.00 0.66
CA LEU A 74 -2.63 9.89 -0.49
C LEU A 74 -2.61 9.08 -1.78
N PHE A 75 -2.89 9.71 -2.93
CA PHE A 75 -2.90 9.04 -4.23
C PHE A 75 -2.04 9.76 -5.26
N GLY A 76 -1.33 8.98 -6.09
CA GLY A 76 -0.51 9.48 -7.18
C GLY A 76 -1.29 9.61 -8.50
N HIS A 77 -2.00 8.56 -8.87
CA HIS A 77 -2.93 8.46 -10.00
C HIS A 77 -3.85 7.25 -9.77
N PRO A 78 -4.92 7.39 -8.97
CA PRO A 78 -5.87 6.30 -8.72
C PRO A 78 -6.66 6.01 -10.00
N CYS A 79 -6.83 4.74 -10.34
CA CYS A 79 -7.36 4.33 -11.66
C CYS A 79 -8.29 3.11 -11.65
N GLY A 80 -8.27 2.30 -10.58
CA GLY A 80 -9.18 1.17 -10.42
C GLY A 80 -9.62 1.05 -8.96
N ILE A 81 -10.83 0.57 -8.75
CA ILE A 81 -11.42 0.34 -7.42
C ILE A 81 -12.18 -0.99 -7.43
N ALA A 82 -12.09 -1.74 -6.32
CA ALA A 82 -12.91 -2.91 -6.06
C ALA A 82 -13.30 -2.93 -4.58
N ILE A 83 -14.42 -3.57 -4.29
CA ILE A 83 -14.91 -3.80 -2.93
C ILE A 83 -14.81 -5.29 -2.67
N ASP A 84 -14.21 -5.67 -1.55
CA ASP A 84 -14.23 -7.04 -1.07
C ASP A 84 -15.68 -7.37 -0.65
N PRO A 85 -16.35 -8.34 -1.29
CA PRO A 85 -17.75 -8.64 -1.00
C PRO A 85 -17.97 -9.24 0.39
N MET A 86 -16.93 -9.79 1.03
CA MET A 86 -17.00 -10.38 2.36
C MET A 86 -16.80 -9.35 3.46
N THR A 87 -15.80 -8.46 3.30
CA THR A 87 -15.41 -7.51 4.37
C THR A 87 -15.93 -6.09 4.14
N ASN A 88 -16.35 -5.76 2.90
CA ASN A 88 -16.57 -4.39 2.41
C ASN A 88 -15.31 -3.52 2.42
N ASP A 89 -14.12 -4.11 2.47
CA ASP A 89 -12.88 -3.36 2.33
C ASP A 89 -12.72 -2.85 0.89
N ILE A 90 -12.19 -1.64 0.76
CA ILE A 90 -12.05 -0.90 -0.49
C ILE A 90 -10.61 -1.01 -0.95
N TYR A 91 -10.40 -1.61 -2.12
CA TYR A 91 -9.10 -1.76 -2.75
C TYR A 91 -8.97 -0.77 -3.90
N ILE A 92 -7.91 0.04 -3.92
CA ILE A 92 -7.70 1.08 -4.92
C ILE A 92 -6.34 0.91 -5.60
N CYS A 93 -6.35 0.74 -6.92
CA CYS A 93 -5.15 0.79 -7.75
C CYS A 93 -4.65 2.22 -7.92
N ASP A 94 -3.41 2.48 -7.49
CA ASP A 94 -2.72 3.74 -7.67
C ASP A 94 -1.53 3.54 -8.62
N SER A 95 -1.76 3.72 -9.92
CA SER A 95 -0.74 3.53 -10.95
C SER A 95 0.34 4.60 -10.92
N GLY A 96 0.05 5.77 -10.36
CA GLY A 96 1.02 6.85 -10.20
C GLY A 96 2.12 6.47 -9.21
N TRP A 97 1.78 5.60 -8.24
CA TRP A 97 2.70 5.09 -7.24
C TRP A 97 2.93 3.58 -7.27
N ASN A 98 2.44 2.89 -8.31
CA ASN A 98 2.68 1.46 -8.54
C ASN A 98 2.28 0.58 -7.34
N ARG A 99 1.09 0.82 -6.79
CA ARG A 99 0.61 0.12 -5.59
C ARG A 99 -0.90 -0.05 -5.62
N VAL A 100 -1.39 -0.96 -4.78
CA VAL A 100 -2.78 -0.99 -4.34
C VAL A 100 -2.83 -0.52 -2.88
N GLN A 101 -3.82 0.30 -2.56
CA GLN A 101 -4.12 0.73 -1.19
C GLN A 101 -5.45 0.13 -0.75
N VAL A 102 -5.52 -0.32 0.49
CA VAL A 102 -6.71 -0.97 1.04
C VAL A 102 -7.23 -0.16 2.22
N PHE A 103 -8.55 0.04 2.27
CA PHE A 103 -9.24 0.79 3.30
C PHE A 103 -10.43 -0.01 3.81
N THR A 104 -10.88 0.27 5.03
CA THR A 104 -12.18 -0.22 5.49
C THR A 104 -13.32 0.46 4.72
N SER A 105 -14.54 -0.07 4.84
CA SER A 105 -15.77 0.57 4.36
C SER A 105 -16.02 1.97 4.95
N SER A 106 -15.40 2.28 6.09
CA SER A 106 -15.41 3.61 6.72
C SER A 106 -14.21 4.48 6.32
N TYR A 107 -13.52 4.14 5.22
CA TYR A 107 -12.37 4.85 4.67
C TYR A 107 -11.14 4.92 5.59
N LYS A 108 -11.03 4.04 6.59
CA LYS A 108 -9.81 3.95 7.41
C LYS A 108 -8.77 3.13 6.66
N PHE A 109 -7.56 3.67 6.53
CA PHE A 109 -6.46 2.96 5.87
C PHE A 109 -6.12 1.66 6.60
N LEU A 110 -5.93 0.58 5.84
CA LEU A 110 -5.54 -0.74 6.33
C LEU A 110 -4.07 -1.04 5.97
N PHE A 111 -3.77 -1.20 4.69
CA PHE A 111 -2.42 -1.55 4.23
C PHE A 111 -2.16 -1.16 2.77
N LEU A 112 -0.88 -1.23 2.38
CA LEU A 112 -0.41 -1.13 1.00
C LEU A 112 -0.02 -2.52 0.50
N SER A 113 -0.17 -2.75 -0.80
CA SER A 113 0.39 -3.92 -1.46
C SER A 113 1.91 -4.03 -1.21
N ASN A 114 2.36 -5.19 -0.77
CA ASN A 114 3.77 -5.43 -0.43
C ASN A 114 4.63 -5.86 -1.64
N HIS A 115 4.00 -6.18 -2.77
CA HIS A 115 4.70 -6.54 -4.00
C HIS A 115 4.91 -5.35 -4.94
N LYS A 116 6.03 -5.37 -5.66
CA LYS A 116 6.30 -4.42 -6.73
C LYS A 116 5.26 -4.62 -7.85
N MET A 117 4.36 -3.66 -8.00
CA MET A 117 3.46 -3.60 -9.14
C MET A 117 4.05 -2.70 -10.24
N ASN A 118 3.54 -2.81 -11.45
CA ASN A 118 3.94 -1.98 -12.58
C ASN A 118 2.72 -1.53 -13.37
N GLY A 119 2.20 -0.36 -12.99
CA GLY A 119 0.99 0.20 -13.58
C GLY A 119 -0.24 -0.64 -13.31
N PRO A 120 -0.63 -0.87 -12.04
CA PRO A 120 -1.95 -1.42 -11.74
C PRO A 120 -3.01 -0.50 -12.33
N ALA A 121 -3.85 -0.98 -13.25
CA ALA A 121 -4.85 -0.20 -13.98
C ALA A 121 -6.26 -0.51 -13.51
N ALA A 122 -6.61 -1.80 -13.43
CA ALA A 122 -7.90 -2.28 -13.00
C ALA A 122 -7.76 -3.41 -12.00
N ILE A 123 -8.79 -3.59 -11.19
CA ILE A 123 -8.84 -4.54 -10.09
C ILE A 123 -10.25 -5.12 -9.98
N CYS A 124 -10.34 -6.41 -9.73
CA CYS A 124 -11.57 -7.07 -9.31
C CYS A 124 -11.25 -8.10 -8.21
N ILE A 125 -12.27 -8.44 -7.41
CA ILE A 125 -12.14 -9.37 -6.29
C ILE A 125 -13.18 -10.47 -6.46
N CYS A 126 -12.74 -11.72 -6.42
CA CYS A 126 -13.59 -12.89 -6.55
C CYS A 126 -13.00 -14.05 -5.75
N GLN A 127 -13.82 -14.77 -4.96
CA GLN A 127 -13.41 -15.95 -4.19
C GLN A 127 -12.10 -15.74 -3.39
N ASP A 128 -12.02 -14.67 -2.59
CA ASP A 128 -10.85 -14.29 -1.79
C ASP A 128 -9.55 -14.03 -2.59
N LYS A 129 -9.68 -13.81 -3.89
CA LYS A 129 -8.57 -13.47 -4.79
C LYS A 129 -8.78 -12.08 -5.37
N VAL A 130 -7.70 -11.32 -5.38
CA VAL A 130 -7.62 -9.98 -5.91
C VAL A 130 -6.89 -10.03 -7.24
N HIS A 131 -7.59 -9.81 -8.34
CA HIS A 131 -7.01 -9.81 -9.68
C HIS A 131 -6.70 -8.38 -10.08
N VAL A 132 -5.46 -8.12 -10.50
CA VAL A 132 -4.99 -6.78 -10.87
C VAL A 132 -4.40 -6.81 -12.27
N ALA A 133 -5.01 -6.06 -13.19
CA ALA A 133 -4.47 -5.81 -14.50
C ALA A 133 -3.33 -4.79 -14.41
N GLN A 134 -2.13 -5.18 -14.82
CA GLN A 134 -0.94 -4.32 -14.76
C GLN A 134 -0.50 -3.93 -16.18
N PHE A 135 -0.92 -2.75 -16.62
CA PHE A 135 -0.82 -2.34 -18.02
C PHE A 135 0.62 -2.20 -18.50
N ARG A 136 1.54 -1.76 -17.62
CA ARG A 136 2.95 -1.57 -18.01
C ARG A 136 3.73 -2.88 -18.09
N SER A 137 3.43 -3.85 -17.21
CA SER A 137 4.05 -5.17 -17.29
C SER A 137 3.34 -6.11 -18.27
N CYS A 138 2.11 -5.78 -18.67
CA CYS A 138 1.24 -6.64 -19.48
C CYS A 138 0.94 -7.98 -18.80
N TYR A 139 0.81 -7.96 -17.47
CA TYR A 139 0.39 -9.12 -16.68
C TYR A 139 -0.91 -8.83 -15.95
N ILE A 140 -1.75 -9.86 -15.84
CA ILE A 140 -2.77 -9.97 -14.82
C ILE A 140 -2.13 -10.70 -13.64
N ASN A 141 -2.02 -10.04 -12.50
CA ASN A 141 -1.50 -10.66 -11.28
C ASN A 141 -2.65 -10.94 -10.32
N VAL A 142 -2.64 -12.13 -9.74
CA VAL A 142 -3.63 -12.60 -8.78
C VAL A 142 -2.98 -12.62 -7.41
N TYR A 143 -3.59 -11.95 -6.46
CA TYR A 143 -3.14 -11.84 -5.09
C TYR A 143 -4.16 -12.45 -4.14
N SER A 144 -3.74 -12.81 -2.93
CA SER A 144 -4.65 -13.03 -1.81
C SER A 144 -5.21 -11.69 -1.32
N THR A 145 -6.32 -11.70 -0.58
CA THR A 145 -6.84 -10.51 0.11
C THR A 145 -5.84 -9.92 1.12
N ARG A 146 -4.85 -10.70 1.58
CA ARG A 146 -3.72 -10.24 2.42
C ARG A 146 -2.58 -9.59 1.63
N GLY A 147 -2.71 -9.53 0.31
CA GLY A 147 -1.76 -8.88 -0.59
C GLY A 147 -0.55 -9.73 -0.97
N GLU A 148 -0.61 -11.06 -0.81
CA GLU A 148 0.45 -11.97 -1.28
C GLU A 148 0.21 -12.38 -2.74
N LEU A 149 1.26 -12.39 -3.57
CA LEU A 149 1.15 -12.82 -4.98
C LEU A 149 0.93 -14.33 -5.06
N LEU A 150 -0.19 -14.74 -5.65
CA LEU A 150 -0.57 -16.15 -5.84
C LEU A 150 -0.24 -16.64 -7.24
N ASN A 151 -0.49 -15.81 -8.26
CA ASN A 151 -0.28 -16.20 -9.66
C ASN A 151 -0.07 -14.97 -10.56
N SER A 152 0.52 -15.18 -11.73
CA SER A 152 0.69 -14.19 -12.78
C SER A 152 0.39 -14.82 -14.12
N VAL A 153 -0.49 -14.20 -14.90
CA VAL A 153 -0.80 -14.61 -16.27
C VAL A 153 -0.57 -13.42 -17.17
N GLY A 154 0.15 -13.59 -18.27
CA GLY A 154 0.47 -12.48 -19.16
C GLY A 154 1.87 -12.51 -19.72
N GLY A 155 2.24 -11.35 -20.25
CA GLY A 155 3.42 -11.13 -21.05
C GLY A 155 3.06 -10.11 -22.12
N LYS A 156 4.01 -9.26 -22.49
CA LYS A 156 3.79 -8.32 -23.58
C LYS A 156 3.74 -9.10 -24.89
N GLY A 157 2.64 -8.99 -25.62
CA GLY A 157 2.54 -9.57 -26.95
C GLY A 157 1.09 -9.80 -27.38
N ASN A 158 0.94 -10.77 -28.25
CA ASN A 158 -0.27 -11.03 -29.03
C ASN A 158 -0.47 -12.53 -29.31
N LYS A 159 0.26 -13.39 -28.59
CA LYS A 159 0.00 -14.83 -28.52
C LYS A 159 -1.06 -15.12 -27.45
N GLU A 160 -1.43 -16.39 -27.35
CA GLU A 160 -2.30 -16.90 -26.30
C GLU A 160 -1.76 -16.50 -24.91
N LEU A 161 -2.65 -15.96 -24.07
CA LEU A 161 -2.38 -15.43 -22.73
C LEU A 161 -1.36 -14.27 -22.67
N GLU A 162 -0.94 -13.69 -23.79
CA GLU A 162 -0.20 -12.43 -23.82
C GLU A 162 -1.17 -11.24 -23.98
N PHE A 163 -0.76 -10.08 -23.48
CA PHE A 163 -1.57 -8.87 -23.51
C PHE A 163 -0.80 -7.69 -24.09
N ALA A 164 -1.54 -6.77 -24.69
CA ALA A 164 -1.05 -5.45 -25.08
C ALA A 164 -1.72 -4.40 -24.20
N TYR A 165 -1.05 -4.02 -23.10
CA TYR A 165 -1.51 -2.98 -22.17
C TYR A 165 -2.92 -3.24 -21.61
N PRO A 166 -3.14 -4.29 -20.79
CA PRO A 166 -4.45 -4.58 -20.22
C PRO A 166 -4.90 -3.44 -19.29
N LEU A 167 -6.06 -2.84 -19.58
CA LEU A 167 -6.62 -1.70 -18.86
C LEU A 167 -7.89 -2.03 -18.06
N GLY A 168 -8.57 -3.13 -18.38
CA GLY A 168 -9.80 -3.57 -17.73
C GLY A 168 -9.73 -5.04 -17.35
N ILE A 169 -10.45 -5.41 -16.29
CA ILE A 169 -10.60 -6.79 -15.86
C ILE A 169 -11.94 -6.94 -15.12
N ASP A 170 -12.60 -8.06 -15.35
CA ASP A 170 -13.74 -8.52 -14.57
C ASP A 170 -13.69 -10.04 -14.49
N VAL A 171 -14.31 -10.63 -13.46
CA VAL A 171 -14.35 -12.08 -13.24
C VAL A 171 -15.78 -12.49 -12.95
N SER A 172 -16.33 -13.36 -13.79
CA SER A 172 -17.61 -14.04 -13.54
C SER A 172 -17.37 -15.35 -12.78
N ILE A 173 -18.30 -15.70 -11.91
CA ILE A 173 -18.43 -17.07 -11.39
C ILE A 173 -19.54 -17.71 -12.22
N ASP A 174 -19.17 -18.68 -13.04
CA ASP A 174 -20.14 -19.51 -13.78
C ASP A 174 -20.79 -20.57 -12.85
#